data_AF-A0A151QWZ8-F1
#
_entry.id   AF-A0A151QWZ8-F1
#
_cell.length_a   1.000
_cell.length_b   1.000
_cell.length_c   1.000
_cell.angle_alpha   90.00
_cell.angle_beta   90.00
_cell.angle_gamma   90.00
#
_symmetry.space_group_name_H-M   'P 1'
#
loop_
_entity.id
_entity.type
_entity.pdbx_description
1 polymer ?
#
loop_
_entity_poly.entity_id
_entity_poly.type
_entity_poly.pdbx_seq_one_letter_code
_entity_poly.pdbx_strand_id
1 'polypeptide(L)' 'MWFMYVCDEEEKELGRQQAPGSCPHCGAKVEAMDVEIQSKLCFLPLCFKIKRKYFCTHCARRLELYY' A
#
# COMPACT_ATOMS: atom_id res chain seq x y z
N MET A 1 24.49 -18.87 -18.60
CA MET A 1 23.64 -17.67 -18.37
C MET A 1 22.91 -17.83 -17.06
N TRP A 2 23.29 -17.06 -16.03
CA TRP A 2 22.55 -17.01 -14.77
C TRP A 2 21.96 -15.61 -14.65
N PHE A 3 20.79 -15.40 -15.25
CA PHE A 3 19.97 -14.24 -14.90
C PHE A 3 19.34 -14.52 -13.54
N MET A 4 20.15 -14.40 -12.49
CA MET A 4 19.64 -14.21 -11.14
C MET A 4 19.04 -12.80 -11.12
N TYR A 5 17.80 -12.69 -11.61
CA TYR A 5 17.00 -11.49 -11.44
C TYR A 5 16.68 -11.40 -9.95
N VAL A 6 17.53 -10.69 -9.22
CA VAL A 6 17.19 -10.23 -7.88
C VAL A 6 16.15 -9.12 -8.10
N CYS A 7 14.89 -9.52 -8.02
CA CYS A 7 13.75 -8.61 -7.98
C CYS A 7 13.58 -8.20 -6.53
N ASP A 8 14.16 -7.06 -6.13
CA ASP A 8 13.86 -6.47 -4.83
C ASP A 8 12.63 -5.57 -4.99
N GLU A 9 11.56 -5.92 -4.29
CA GLU A 9 10.38 -5.07 -4.14
C GLU A 9 10.48 -4.33 -2.80
N GLU A 10 10.70 -3.02 -2.83
CA GLU A 10 10.70 -2.16 -1.65
C GLU A 10 9.32 -1.51 -1.49
N GLU A 11 8.66 -1.74 -0.36
CA GLU A 11 7.46 -0.99 0.03
C GLU A 11 7.86 0.21 0.90
N LYS A 12 7.52 1.42 0.48
CA LYS A 12 7.74 2.67 1.19
C LYS A 12 6.41 3.36 1.49
N GLU A 13 6.16 3.67 2.75
CA GLU A 13 5.01 4.49 3.14
C GLU A 13 5.25 5.95 2.68
N LEU A 14 4.42 6.46 1.78
CA LEU A 14 4.48 7.86 1.34
C LEU A 14 3.72 8.79 2.28
N GLY A 15 2.61 8.30 2.84
CA GLY A 15 1.80 9.09 3.74
C GLY A 15 0.52 8.40 4.18
N ARG A 16 -0.07 8.98 5.23
CA ARG A 16 -1.37 8.59 5.76
C ARG A 16 -2.30 9.79 5.67
N GLN A 17 -3.49 9.58 5.14
CA GLN A 17 -4.51 10.60 4.97
C GLN A 17 -5.83 10.06 5.47
N GLN A 18 -6.63 10.89 6.14
CA GLN A 18 -7.97 10.48 6.55
C GLN A 18 -8.84 10.29 5.30
N ALA A 19 -9.42 9.09 5.14
CA ALA A 19 -10.28 8.78 4.02
C ALA A 19 -11.73 9.19 4.33
N PRO A 20 -12.49 9.66 3.32
CA PRO A 20 -13.94 9.79 3.46
C PRO A 20 -14.56 8.40 3.58
N GLY A 21 -15.39 8.20 4.62
CA GLY A 21 -16.10 6.95 4.87
C GLY A 21 -15.94 6.42 6.28
N SER A 22 -16.70 5.37 6.55
CA SER A 22 -16.73 4.69 7.84
C SER A 22 -16.46 3.19 7.65
N CYS A 23 -15.79 2.58 8.62
CA CYS A 23 -15.56 1.15 8.64
C CYS A 23 -16.89 0.40 8.71
N PRO A 24 -17.16 -0.56 7.81
CA PRO A 24 -18.43 -1.30 7.79
C PRO A 24 -18.65 -2.16 9.04
N HIS A 25 -17.58 -2.44 9.82
CA HIS A 25 -17.68 -3.27 11.01
C HIS A 25 -17.93 -2.48 12.31
N CYS A 26 -17.41 -1.26 12.43
CA CYS A 26 -17.47 -0.49 13.68
C CYS A 26 -17.93 0.96 13.51
N GLY A 27 -18.20 1.43 12.29
CA GLY A 27 -18.63 2.80 12.00
C GLY A 27 -17.55 3.87 12.17
N ALA A 28 -16.36 3.51 12.67
CA ALA A 28 -15.25 4.43 12.90
C ALA A 28 -14.66 4.98 11.60
N LYS A 29 -13.91 6.07 11.72
CA LYS A 29 -13.19 6.71 10.61
C LYS A 29 -12.20 5.74 9.96
N VAL A 30 -12.03 5.91 8.66
CA VAL A 30 -11.06 5.17 7.86
C VAL A 30 -9.88 6.07 7.54
N GLU A 31 -8.68 5.52 7.62
CA GLU A 31 -7.43 6.13 7.18
C GLU A 31 -7.00 5.45 5.89
N ALA A 32 -6.64 6.25 4.89
CA ALA A 32 -5.98 5.80 3.69
C ALA A 32 -4.46 5.94 3.85
N MET A 33 -3.75 4.92 3.42
CA MET A 33 -2.32 4.80 3.53
C MET A 33 -1.76 4.55 2.15
N ASP A 34 -1.06 5.54 1.63
CA ASP A 34 -0.46 5.49 0.30
C ASP A 34 0.94 4.87 0.43
N VAL A 35 1.11 3.70 -0.18
CA VAL A 35 2.36 2.94 -0.18
C VAL A 35 2.92 2.95 -1.59
N GLU A 36 4.13 3.43 -1.74
CA GLU A 36 4.91 3.32 -2.96
C GLU A 36 5.65 1.98 -2.96
N ILE A 37 5.40 1.17 -3.97
CA ILE A 37 6.11 -0.07 -4.21
C ILE A 37 7.12 0.21 -5.32
N GLN A 38 8.39 0.23 -4.95
CA GLN A 38 9.49 0.38 -5.89
C GLN A 38 10.06 -1.00 -6.22
N SER A 39 9.92 -1.43 -7.47
CA SER A 39 10.58 -2.65 -7.95
C SER A 39 11.93 -2.30 -8.56
N LYS A 40 13.00 -2.86 -8.00
CA LYS A 40 14.35 -2.81 -8.56
C LYS A 40 14.64 -4.15 -9.22
N LEU A 41 14.95 -4.17 -10.52
CA LEU A 41 15.58 -5.34 -11.12
C LEU A 41 17.06 -5.04 -11.30
N CYS A 42 17.90 -5.88 -10.72
CA CYS A 42 19.34 -5.90 -10.97
C CYS A 42 19.98 -4.49 -10.95
N PHE A 43 19.62 -3.65 -9.96
CA PHE A 43 20.12 -2.27 -9.76
C PHE A 43 19.44 -1.13 -10.53
N LEU A 44 18.48 -1.39 -11.44
CA LEU A 44 17.71 -0.34 -12.12
C LEU A 44 16.31 -0.16 -11.49
N PRO A 45 15.89 1.08 -11.15
CA PRO A 45 14.52 1.34 -10.73
C PRO A 45 13.61 1.21 -11.95
N LEU A 46 12.74 0.20 -11.96
CA LEU A 46 11.94 -0.12 -13.13
C LEU A 46 10.50 0.35 -13.04
N CYS A 47 9.89 0.26 -11.86
CA CYS A 47 8.50 0.64 -11.68
C CYS A 47 8.28 1.19 -10.27
N PHE A 48 7.61 2.33 -10.18
CA PHE A 48 7.01 2.85 -8.97
C PHE A 48 5.50 2.61 -9.08
N LYS A 49 4.98 1.72 -8.24
CA LYS A 49 3.54 1.46 -8.15
C LYS A 49 3.02 2.05 -6.85
N ILE A 50 2.22 3.10 -6.94
CA ILE A 50 1.55 3.66 -5.76
C ILE A 50 0.28 2.84 -5.52
N LYS A 51 0.20 2.21 -4.35
CA LYS A 51 -0.95 1.43 -3.90
C LYS A 51 -1.55 2.10 -2.67
N ARG A 52 -2.85 2.40 -2.74
CA ARG A 52 -3.61 2.93 -1.61
C ARG A 52 -4.21 1.78 -0.80
N LYS A 53 -3.81 1.65 0.46
CA LYS A 53 -4.36 0.69 1.43
C LYS A 53 -5.30 1.45 2.37
N TYR A 54 -6.42 0.88 2.78
CA TYR A 54 -7.35 1.52 3.73
C TYR A 54 -7.32 0.78 5.06
N PHE A 55 -7.34 1.51 6.16
CA PHE A 55 -7.29 0.98 7.51
C PHE A 55 -8.32 1.68 8.40
N CYS A 56 -8.95 0.91 9.26
CA CYS A 56 -9.81 1.43 10.32
C CYS A 56 -8.97 1.99 11.46
N THR A 57 -9.16 3.25 11.86
CA THR A 57 -8.36 3.85 12.95
C THR A 57 -8.65 3.23 14.32
N HIS A 58 -9.85 2.70 14.53
CA HIS A 58 -10.26 2.13 15.81
C HIS A 58 -9.96 0.63 15.91
N CYS A 59 -10.21 -0.11 14.84
CA CYS A 59 -10.13 -1.56 14.81
C CYS A 59 -8.86 -2.09 14.15
N ALA A 60 -8.00 -1.20 13.64
CA ALA A 60 -6.77 -1.49 12.89
C ALA A 60 -6.96 -2.47 11.71
N ARG A 61 -8.21 -2.74 11.32
CA ARG A 61 -8.55 -3.69 10.27
C ARG A 61 -8.26 -3.06 8.92
N ARG A 62 -7.55 -3.79 8.06
CA ARG A 62 -7.40 -3.45 6.65
C ARG A 62 -8.75 -3.58 5.93
N LEU A 63 -9.12 -2.54 5.21
CA LEU A 63 -10.31 -2.48 4.38
C LEU A 63 -9.88 -2.57 2.90
N GLU A 64 -10.60 -3.38 2.15
CA GLU A 64 -10.41 -3.54 0.71
C GLU A 64 -11.67 -3.06 0.00
N LEU A 65 -11.50 -2.26 -1.04
CA LEU A 65 -12.59 -1.82 -1.89
C LEU A 65 -12.87 -2.93 -2.91
N TYR A 66 -14.03 -3.56 -2.80
CA TYR A 66 -14.55 -4.47 -3.82
C TYR A 66 -15.43 -3.63 -4.76
N TYR A 67 -14.98 -3.44 -6.00
CA TYR A 67 -15.74 -2.78 -7.07
C TYR A 67 -16.44 -3.83 -7.93
#